data_AF-A0A848F5N4-F1
#
_entry.id   AF-A0A848F5N4-F1
#
_cell.length_a   1.000
_cell.length_b   1.000
_cell.length_c   1.000
_cell.angle_alpha   90.00
_cell.angle_beta   90.00
_cell.angle_gamma   90.00
#
_symmetry.space_group_name_H-M   'P 1'
#
loop_
_entity.id
_entity.type
_entity.pdbx_description
1 polymer ?
#
loop_
_entity_poly.entity_id
_entity_poly.type
_entity_poly.pdbx_seq_one_letter_code
_entity_poly.pdbx_strand_id
1 'polypeptide(L)'
;MSSVGALCCVLALLTGTAGAAPAAEAPLDDRSRLVKALRAAGELHPERGLVHVSHTCDLLIDGQRYPVADVRELVRGAATARGVNRIVLLSSALRPVRRVAYAQERPLWCSGNRLYLHGAVADDAGAEGNVLVFSDGGRRVRAENVDVSDWPVFPAR
;
A
#
# COMPACT_ATOMS: atom_id res chain seq x y z
N MET A 1 8.97 70.16 21.84
CA MET A 1 8.79 69.27 20.67
C MET A 1 10.20 68.87 20.24
N SER A 2 10.84 67.89 20.91
CA SER A 2 10.77 66.43 20.66
C SER A 2 11.28 66.10 19.24
N SER A 3 12.18 65.16 18.95
CA SER A 3 13.04 64.26 19.72
C SER A 3 13.98 63.58 18.70
N VAL A 4 15.24 63.41 19.08
CA VAL A 4 16.19 62.29 18.81
C VAL A 4 16.16 61.56 17.46
N GLY A 5 17.29 61.66 16.75
CA GLY A 5 17.63 60.94 15.52
C GLY A 5 17.98 59.46 15.74
N ALA A 6 17.74 58.69 14.67
CA ALA A 6 17.66 57.25 14.65
C ALA A 6 18.98 56.52 14.92
N LEU A 7 18.93 55.55 15.84
CA LEU A 7 19.97 54.56 16.07
C LEU A 7 19.78 53.40 15.07
N CYS A 8 20.72 53.26 14.14
CA CYS A 8 20.83 52.12 13.23
C CYS A 8 21.30 50.89 14.02
N CYS A 9 20.42 49.92 14.26
CA CYS A 9 20.80 48.61 14.79
C CYS A 9 20.47 47.56 13.73
N VAL A 10 21.48 47.23 12.92
CA VAL A 10 21.42 46.12 11.95
C VAL A 10 21.57 44.82 12.74
N LEU A 11 20.46 44.13 12.98
CA LEU A 11 20.47 42.77 13.55
C LEU A 11 20.30 41.77 12.41
N ALA A 12 21.42 41.21 11.94
CA ALA A 12 21.44 40.07 11.04
C ALA A 12 21.00 38.81 11.83
N LEU A 13 19.74 38.40 11.67
CA LEU A 13 19.24 37.13 12.19
C LEU A 13 19.46 36.02 11.16
N LEU A 14 20.38 35.13 11.54
CA LEU A 14 20.81 33.93 10.85
C LEU A 14 19.61 33.04 10.49
N THR A 15 19.43 32.77 9.20
CA THR A 15 18.50 31.79 8.65
C THR A 15 19.03 30.38 8.90
N GLY A 16 18.71 29.82 10.06
CA GLY A 16 18.87 28.39 10.33
C GLY A 16 17.88 27.58 9.50
N THR A 17 18.33 27.04 8.36
CA THR A 17 17.56 26.01 7.64
C THR A 17 17.71 24.70 8.40
N ALA A 18 16.78 24.44 9.32
CA ALA A 18 16.61 23.12 9.91
C ALA A 18 16.21 22.16 8.78
N GLY A 19 17.19 21.43 8.25
CA GLY A 19 16.96 20.30 7.37
C GLY A 19 16.16 19.24 8.13
N ALA A 20 14.86 19.17 7.87
CA ALA A 20 14.03 18.07 8.32
C ALA A 20 14.55 16.80 7.63
N ALA A 21 15.25 15.96 8.39
CA ALA A 21 15.58 14.61 7.93
C ALA A 21 14.26 13.88 7.58
N PRO A 22 14.18 13.17 6.44
CA PRO A 22 12.99 12.39 6.12
C PRO A 22 12.78 11.38 7.24
N ALA A 23 11.62 11.48 7.90
CA ALA A 23 11.23 10.52 8.92
C ALA A 23 11.30 9.13 8.30
N ALA A 24 12.21 8.28 8.80
CA ALA A 24 12.30 6.90 8.38
C ALA A 24 10.93 6.26 8.57
N GLU A 25 10.35 5.78 7.47
CA GLU A 25 9.03 5.19 7.46
C GLU A 25 9.06 3.92 8.32
N ALA A 26 8.37 3.95 9.47
CA ALA A 26 8.29 2.78 10.34
C ALA A 26 7.71 1.59 9.57
N PRO A 27 8.32 0.39 9.67
CA PRO A 27 7.83 -0.83 9.02
C PRO A 27 6.34 -1.07 9.30
N LEU A 28 5.61 -1.59 8.33
CA LEU A 28 4.17 -1.89 8.46
C LEU A 28 3.87 -3.22 9.13
N ASP A 29 4.89 -3.84 9.73
CA ASP A 29 4.76 -5.07 10.51
C ASP A 29 3.82 -4.92 11.72
N ASP A 30 3.51 -3.67 12.12
CA ASP A 30 2.41 -3.38 13.05
C ASP A 30 1.04 -3.55 12.35
N ARG A 31 0.53 -4.78 12.44
CA ARG A 31 -0.83 -5.16 12.03
C ARG A 31 -1.89 -4.18 12.54
N SER A 32 -1.73 -3.60 13.73
CA SER A 32 -2.71 -2.68 14.34
C SER A 32 -2.80 -1.37 13.57
N ARG A 33 -1.65 -0.82 13.16
CA ARG A 33 -1.56 0.38 12.32
C ARG A 33 -2.21 0.15 10.96
N LEU A 34 -1.96 -0.99 10.32
CA LEU A 34 -2.59 -1.36 9.05
C LEU A 34 -4.12 -1.47 9.19
N VAL A 35 -4.60 -2.17 10.22
CA VAL A 35 -6.05 -2.29 10.48
C VAL A 35 -6.69 -0.93 10.73
N LYS A 36 -6.03 -0.05 11.50
CA LYS A 36 -6.53 1.30 11.76
C LYS A 36 -6.62 2.12 10.48
N ALA A 37 -5.60 2.07 9.62
CA ALA A 37 -5.59 2.76 8.33
C ALA A 37 -6.70 2.25 7.40
N LEU A 38 -6.82 0.93 7.24
CA LEU A 38 -7.85 0.30 6.41
C LEU A 38 -9.27 0.65 6.92
N ARG A 39 -9.48 0.61 8.25
CA ARG A 39 -10.76 1.01 8.84
C ARG A 39 -11.08 2.49 8.60
N ALA A 40 -10.12 3.38 8.82
CA ALA A 40 -10.28 4.81 8.63
C ALA A 40 -10.58 5.16 7.15
N ALA A 41 -10.04 4.39 6.22
CA ALA A 41 -10.28 4.56 4.79
C ALA A 41 -11.57 3.88 4.28
N GLY A 42 -12.36 3.26 5.16
CA GLY A 42 -13.59 2.56 4.76
C GLY A 42 -13.33 1.24 4.03
N GLU A 43 -12.10 0.71 4.08
CA GLU A 43 -11.79 -0.57 3.47
C GLU A 43 -12.42 -1.72 4.23
N LEU A 44 -12.68 -1.61 5.52
CA LEU A 44 -13.25 -2.69 6.34
C LEU A 44 -14.75 -2.47 6.55
N HIS A 45 -15.57 -3.45 6.20
CA HIS A 45 -17.03 -3.34 6.28
C HIS A 45 -17.53 -3.65 7.70
N PRO A 46 -18.33 -2.77 8.33
CA PRO A 46 -18.74 -2.96 9.73
C PRO A 46 -19.59 -4.21 9.97
N GLU A 47 -20.38 -4.62 8.98
CA GLU A 47 -21.24 -5.81 9.06
C GLU A 47 -20.53 -7.12 8.72
N ARG A 48 -19.24 -7.07 8.36
CA ARG A 48 -18.45 -8.26 8.05
C ARG A 48 -17.47 -8.57 9.18
N GLY A 49 -17.11 -9.84 9.31
CA GLY A 49 -16.03 -10.26 10.22
C GLY A 49 -14.70 -10.18 9.51
N LEU A 50 -13.75 -9.38 10.01
CA LEU A 50 -12.37 -9.40 9.54
C LEU A 50 -11.70 -10.71 10.01
N VAL A 51 -11.33 -11.57 9.07
CA VAL A 51 -10.71 -12.87 9.38
C VAL A 51 -9.24 -12.93 9.02
N HIS A 52 -8.79 -12.08 8.09
CA HIS A 52 -7.38 -11.95 7.74
C HIS A 52 -7.03 -10.51 7.36
N VAL A 53 -5.87 -10.07 7.84
CA VAL A 53 -5.22 -8.84 7.40
C VAL A 53 -3.72 -9.04 7.57
N SER A 54 -2.96 -8.84 6.50
CA SER A 54 -1.50 -8.85 6.54
C SER A 54 -0.94 -7.84 5.56
N HIS A 55 0.23 -7.29 5.88
CA HIS A 55 1.11 -6.68 4.88
C HIS A 55 1.86 -7.81 4.18
N THR A 56 1.71 -7.91 2.86
CA THR A 56 2.33 -8.99 2.08
C THR A 56 3.74 -8.60 1.65
N CYS A 57 3.89 -7.39 1.12
CA CYS A 57 5.12 -6.85 0.56
C CYS A 57 4.94 -5.38 0.16
N ASP A 58 6.02 -4.73 -0.28
CA ASP A 58 5.97 -3.41 -0.91
C ASP A 58 6.23 -3.54 -2.42
N LEU A 59 5.38 -2.93 -3.23
CA LEU A 59 5.66 -2.69 -4.64
C LEU A 59 6.50 -1.42 -4.80
N LEU A 60 7.39 -1.43 -5.77
CA LEU A 60 8.11 -0.25 -6.24
C LEU A 60 7.54 0.17 -7.60
N ILE A 61 6.79 1.27 -7.62
CA ILE A 61 6.13 1.79 -8.82
C ILE A 61 6.60 3.23 -9.01
N ASP A 62 7.19 3.55 -10.16
CA ASP A 62 7.70 4.88 -10.48
C ASP A 62 8.66 5.44 -9.38
N GLY A 63 9.46 4.54 -8.78
CA GLY A 63 10.41 4.86 -7.71
C GLY A 63 9.78 5.05 -6.31
N GLN A 64 8.47 4.91 -6.17
CA GLN A 64 7.75 5.05 -4.91
C GLN A 64 7.31 3.70 -4.35
N ARG A 65 7.27 3.59 -3.02
CA ARG A 65 6.82 2.38 -2.32
C ARG A 65 5.31 2.38 -2.14
N TYR A 66 4.71 1.23 -2.43
CA TYR A 66 3.28 1.00 -2.25
C TYR A 66 3.07 -0.29 -1.47
N PRO A 67 2.69 -0.20 -0.18
CA PRO A 67 2.40 -1.37 0.62
C PRO A 67 1.20 -2.15 0.07
N VAL A 68 1.35 -3.47 0.00
CA VAL A 68 0.31 -4.40 -0.42
C VAL A 68 -0.29 -5.08 0.81
N ALA A 69 -1.61 -4.96 0.99
CA ALA A 69 -2.33 -5.62 2.07
C ALA A 69 -3.26 -6.73 1.55
N ASP A 70 -3.14 -7.94 2.11
CA ASP A 70 -4.11 -9.03 1.92
C ASP A 70 -5.23 -8.89 2.96
N VAL A 71 -6.46 -8.66 2.52
CA VAL A 71 -7.62 -8.46 3.40
C VAL A 71 -8.70 -9.47 3.07
N ARG A 72 -9.16 -10.20 4.09
CA ARG A 72 -10.25 -11.18 3.97
C ARG A 72 -11.29 -10.94 5.04
N GLU A 73 -12.53 -10.85 4.60
CA GLU A 73 -13.70 -10.70 5.45
C GLU A 73 -14.73 -11.80 5.18
N LEU A 74 -15.54 -12.13 6.18
CA LEU A 74 -16.70 -13.00 6.03
C LEU A 74 -17.99 -12.20 6.24
N VAL A 75 -18.97 -12.42 5.36
CA VAL A 75 -20.33 -11.90 5.55
C VAL A 75 -20.96 -12.60 6.76
N ARG A 76 -21.44 -11.84 7.74
CA ARG A 76 -22.12 -12.38 8.93
C ARG A 76 -23.55 -12.81 8.56
N GLY A 77 -24.04 -13.87 9.20
CA GLY A 77 -25.44 -14.30 9.07
C GLY A 77 -25.83 -14.91 7.71
N ALA A 78 -24.89 -15.09 6.79
CA ALA A 78 -25.15 -15.81 5.54
C ALA A 78 -25.30 -17.32 5.81
N ALA A 79 -26.30 -17.95 5.20
CA ALA A 79 -26.52 -19.40 5.31
C ALA A 79 -25.32 -20.21 4.81
N THR A 80 -24.56 -19.66 3.87
CA THR A 80 -23.27 -20.17 3.40
C THR A 80 -22.18 -19.14 3.63
N ALA A 81 -21.00 -19.59 4.06
CA ALA A 81 -19.87 -18.71 4.32
C ALA A 81 -19.45 -17.99 3.02
N ARG A 82 -19.67 -16.68 2.96
CA ARG A 82 -19.27 -15.85 1.81
C ARG A 82 -18.09 -14.98 2.18
N GLY A 83 -16.93 -15.32 1.62
CA GLY A 83 -15.71 -14.51 1.72
C GLY A 83 -15.76 -13.29 0.81
N VAL A 84 -15.19 -12.19 1.29
CA VAL A 84 -14.83 -11.03 0.47
C VAL A 84 -13.34 -10.83 0.63
N ASN A 85 -12.60 -11.35 -0.35
CA ASN A 85 -11.14 -11.31 -0.36
C ASN A 85 -10.67 -10.25 -1.34
N ARG A 86 -9.67 -9.47 -0.93
CA ARG A 86 -9.11 -8.42 -1.75
C ARG A 86 -7.67 -8.15 -1.38
N ILE A 87 -6.91 -7.76 -2.40
CA ILE A 87 -5.63 -7.10 -2.27
C ILE A 87 -5.90 -5.60 -2.26
N VAL A 88 -5.36 -4.88 -1.28
CA VAL A 88 -5.43 -3.42 -1.20
C VAL A 88 -4.03 -2.86 -1.36
N LEU A 89 -3.82 -2.09 -2.44
CA LEU A 89 -2.61 -1.31 -2.62
C LEU A 89 -2.74 0.01 -1.88
N LEU A 90 -1.76 0.34 -1.06
CA LEU A 90 -1.72 1.57 -0.27
C LEU A 90 -0.62 2.49 -0.80
N SER A 91 -0.81 3.79 -0.65
CA SER A 91 0.29 4.77 -0.76
C SER A 91 1.20 4.68 0.47
N SER A 92 2.36 5.34 0.43
CA SER A 92 3.21 5.61 1.61
C SER A 92 2.44 6.17 2.82
N ALA A 93 1.50 7.09 2.57
CA ALA A 93 0.59 7.62 3.59
C ALA A 93 -0.53 6.67 4.06
N LEU A 94 -0.48 5.37 3.72
CA LEU A 94 -1.48 4.33 4.00
C LEU A 94 -2.90 4.63 3.50
N ARG A 95 -3.00 5.37 2.40
CA ARG A 95 -4.27 5.62 1.73
C ARG A 95 -4.49 4.57 0.64
N PRO A 96 -5.69 3.99 0.50
CA PRO A 96 -5.99 3.08 -0.60
C PRO A 96 -5.80 3.76 -1.95
N VAL A 97 -5.01 3.10 -2.81
CA VAL A 97 -4.77 3.48 -4.21
C VAL A 97 -5.57 2.57 -5.12
N ARG A 98 -5.59 1.26 -4.79
CA ARG A 98 -6.17 0.24 -5.66
C ARG A 98 -6.73 -0.91 -4.84
N ARG A 99 -7.79 -1.52 -5.36
CA ARG A 99 -8.37 -2.76 -4.85
C ARG A 99 -8.39 -3.78 -5.97
N VAL A 100 -8.03 -5.01 -5.66
CA VAL A 100 -8.13 -6.15 -6.58
C VAL A 100 -8.84 -7.27 -5.83
N ALA A 101 -10.01 -7.66 -6.31
CA ALA A 101 -10.74 -8.80 -5.73
C ALA A 101 -10.12 -10.11 -6.21
N TYR A 102 -10.15 -11.13 -5.36
CA TYR A 102 -9.73 -12.49 -5.73
C TYR A 102 -10.65 -13.52 -5.08
N ALA A 103 -10.69 -14.73 -5.61
CA ALA A 103 -11.49 -15.81 -5.03
C ALA A 103 -10.65 -16.61 -4.04
N GLN A 104 -9.58 -17.24 -4.52
CA GLN A 104 -8.67 -18.09 -3.73
C GLN A 104 -7.18 -17.74 -3.95
N GLU A 105 -6.89 -16.85 -4.89
CA GLU A 105 -5.56 -16.63 -5.47
C GLU A 105 -4.78 -15.58 -4.67
N ARG A 106 -4.29 -16.01 -3.51
CA ARG A 106 -3.69 -15.12 -2.51
C ARG A 106 -2.39 -14.47 -3.01
N PRO A 107 -2.08 -13.24 -2.56
CA PRO A 107 -0.80 -12.62 -2.84
C PRO A 107 0.32 -13.34 -2.10
N LEU A 108 1.46 -13.50 -2.77
CA LEU A 108 2.63 -14.19 -2.25
C LEU A 108 3.77 -13.22 -1.90
N TRP A 109 4.25 -12.44 -2.87
CA TRP A 109 5.30 -11.42 -2.68
C TRP A 109 5.35 -10.43 -3.85
N CYS A 110 6.21 -9.43 -3.71
CA CYS A 110 6.44 -8.38 -4.69
C CYS A 110 7.87 -8.45 -5.22
N SER A 111 8.06 -8.09 -6.50
CA SER A 111 9.38 -7.78 -7.06
C SER A 111 9.23 -6.61 -8.04
N GLY A 112 9.88 -5.48 -7.73
CA GLY A 112 9.64 -4.23 -8.46
C GLY A 112 8.16 -3.84 -8.39
N ASN A 113 7.54 -3.61 -9.56
CA ASN A 113 6.12 -3.29 -9.70
C ASN A 113 5.22 -4.53 -9.93
N ARG A 114 5.74 -5.73 -9.67
CA ARG A 114 5.04 -7.00 -9.92
C ARG A 114 4.62 -7.65 -8.60
N LEU A 115 3.36 -8.06 -8.50
CA LEU A 115 2.81 -8.87 -7.41
C LEU A 115 2.57 -10.30 -7.91
N TYR A 116 3.19 -11.27 -7.26
CA TYR A 116 3.06 -12.69 -7.59
C TYR A 116 1.95 -13.32 -6.74
N LEU A 117 1.16 -14.19 -7.35
CA LEU A 117 -0.07 -14.74 -6.79
C LEU A 117 -0.06 -16.27 -6.79
N HIS A 118 -0.77 -16.87 -5.83
CA HIS A 118 -1.05 -18.31 -5.79
C HIS A 118 -2.23 -18.66 -6.70
N GLY A 119 -2.09 -18.43 -8.01
CA GLY A 119 -3.15 -18.64 -9.01
C GLY A 119 -3.40 -17.40 -9.85
N ALA A 120 -4.37 -17.48 -10.77
CA ALA A 120 -4.65 -16.42 -11.73
C ALA A 120 -5.74 -15.45 -11.23
N VAL A 121 -5.47 -14.15 -11.31
CA VAL A 121 -6.43 -13.08 -10.99
C VAL A 121 -6.64 -12.22 -12.23
N ALA A 122 -7.89 -11.83 -12.46
CA ALA A 122 -8.26 -10.94 -13.55
C ALA A 122 -7.80 -9.49 -13.29
N ASP A 123 -7.31 -8.83 -14.33
CA ASP A 123 -7.10 -7.38 -14.36
C ASP A 123 -8.36 -6.61 -14.79
N ASP A 124 -8.23 -5.30 -15.02
CA ASP A 124 -9.34 -4.43 -15.45
C ASP A 124 -9.92 -4.79 -16.82
N ALA A 125 -9.11 -5.38 -17.69
CA ALA A 125 -9.55 -5.83 -19.01
C ALA A 125 -10.16 -7.24 -18.96
N GLY A 126 -10.18 -7.87 -17.79
CA GLY A 126 -10.63 -9.25 -17.60
C GLY A 126 -9.59 -10.30 -18.02
N ALA A 127 -8.36 -9.89 -18.35
CA ALA A 127 -7.29 -10.83 -18.62
C ALA A 127 -6.79 -11.43 -17.30
N GLU A 128 -6.60 -12.74 -17.25
CA GLU A 128 -6.16 -13.45 -16.05
C GLU A 128 -4.67 -13.78 -16.09
N GLY A 129 -4.03 -13.73 -14.93
CA GLY A 129 -2.61 -14.04 -14.80
C GLY A 129 -2.17 -14.23 -13.37
N ASN A 130 -1.07 -14.95 -13.17
CA ASN A 130 -0.48 -15.20 -11.84
C ASN A 130 0.49 -14.12 -11.39
N VAL A 131 0.71 -13.09 -12.22
CA VAL A 131 1.45 -11.89 -11.87
C VAL A 131 0.61 -10.66 -12.21
N LEU A 132 0.42 -9.78 -11.25
CA LEU A 132 -0.18 -8.47 -11.47
C LEU A 132 0.92 -7.42 -11.58
N VAL A 133 0.95 -6.69 -12.70
CA VAL A 133 1.90 -5.62 -12.98
C VAL A 133 1.22 -4.28 -12.79
N PHE A 134 1.76 -3.47 -11.89
CA PHE A 134 1.19 -2.17 -11.52
C PHE A 134 1.94 -1.04 -12.21
N SER A 135 1.22 -0.02 -12.66
CA SER A 135 1.80 1.19 -13.25
C SER A 135 0.95 2.41 -12.93
N ASP A 136 1.44 3.60 -13.32
CA ASP A 136 0.72 4.87 -13.11
C ASP A 136 0.41 5.12 -11.63
N GLY A 137 1.45 5.01 -10.79
CA GLY A 137 1.31 5.08 -9.34
C GLY A 137 0.33 4.06 -8.76
N GLY A 138 0.19 2.88 -9.39
CA GLY A 138 -0.65 1.78 -8.92
C GLY A 138 -2.11 1.81 -9.41
N ARG A 139 -2.49 2.81 -10.20
CA ARG A 139 -3.87 2.94 -10.72
C ARG A 139 -4.19 1.95 -11.82
N ARG A 140 -3.20 1.61 -12.65
CA ARG A 140 -3.33 0.64 -13.73
C ARG A 140 -2.75 -0.70 -13.31
N VAL A 141 -3.51 -1.76 -13.59
CA VAL A 141 -3.10 -3.15 -13.35
C VAL A 141 -3.23 -3.92 -14.64
N ARG A 142 -2.21 -4.71 -14.96
CA ARG A 142 -2.25 -5.69 -16.05
C ARG A 142 -1.90 -7.05 -15.49
N ALA A 143 -2.62 -8.09 -15.92
CA ALA A 143 -2.28 -9.46 -15.59
C ALA A 143 -1.27 -10.02 -16.61
N GLU A 144 -0.29 -10.76 -16.11
CA GLU A 144 0.65 -11.55 -16.88
C GLU A 144 0.63 -12.99 -16.36
N ASN A 145 0.77 -13.95 -17.28
CA ASN A 145 0.99 -15.34 -16.93
C ASN A 145 2.48 -15.65 -17.11
N VAL A 146 3.15 -15.97 -16.01
CA VAL A 146 4.59 -16.23 -15.94
C VAL A 146 4.77 -17.64 -15.40
N ASP A 147 5.52 -18.49 -16.11
CA ASP A 147 5.81 -19.84 -15.62
C ASP A 147 6.52 -19.77 -14.26
N VAL A 148 6.21 -20.71 -13.36
CA VAL A 148 6.82 -20.78 -12.04
C VAL A 148 8.33 -20.99 -12.14
N SER A 149 8.83 -21.64 -13.19
CA SER A 149 10.28 -21.77 -13.46
C SER A 149 10.97 -20.44 -13.70
N ASP A 150 10.23 -19.44 -14.17
CA ASP A 150 10.74 -18.12 -14.53
C ASP A 150 10.58 -17.11 -13.39
N TRP A 151 10.09 -17.56 -12.22
CA TRP A 151 9.94 -16.71 -11.06
C TRP A 151 11.32 -16.34 -10.50
N PRO A 152 11.49 -15.09 -10.00
CA PRO A 152 12.76 -14.66 -9.44
C PRO A 152 13.14 -15.54 -8.25
N VAL A 153 14.37 -16.05 -8.26
CA VAL A 153 14.92 -16.87 -7.17
C VAL A 153 15.08 -16.00 -5.92
N PHE A 154 14.50 -16.47 -4.81
CA PHE A 154 14.56 -15.74 -3.54
C PHE A 154 15.94 -15.84 -2.90
N PRO A 155 16.51 -14.75 -2.37
CA PRO A 155 17.43 -14.90 -1.26
C PRO A 155 16.63 -15.45 -0.06
N ALA A 156 17.11 -16.53 0.54
CA ALA A 156 16.54 -17.03 1.79
C ALA A 156 16.56 -15.91 2.84
N ARG A 157 15.41 -15.66 3.48
CA ARG A 157 15.30 -14.69 4.58
C ARG A 157 16.04 -15.19 5.82
#